data_AF-B7Q568-F1
#
_entry.id   AF-B7Q568-F1
#
_cell.length_a   1.000
_cell.length_b   1.000
_cell.length_c   1.000
_cell.angle_alpha   90.00
_cell.angle_beta   90.00
_cell.angle_gamma   90.00
#
_symmetry.space_group_name_H-M   'P 1'
#
loop_
_entity.id
_entity.type
_entity.pdbx_description
1 polymer ?
#
loop_
_entity_poly.entity_id
_entity_poly.type
_entity_poly.pdbx_seq_one_letter_code
_entity_poly.pdbx_strand_id
1 'polypeptide(L)'
;MGDRGAFFSQVGSVAIVKNTPFMCRMLWRVKHLVRVTPVTFPDGEPQEGEYAGTHLGRDGVFRRVPHIDELRLAATEPERKKLDGKENAKVLHLAWNNSL
;
A
#
# COMPACT_ATOMS: atom_id res chain seq x y z
N MET A 1 -7.96 -28.72 -27.02
CA MET A 1 -6.57 -28.54 -26.56
C MET A 1 -6.39 -27.06 -26.25
N GLY A 2 -6.69 -26.65 -25.01
CA GLY A 2 -6.86 -25.24 -24.64
C GLY A 2 -5.51 -24.57 -24.40
N ASP A 3 -5.28 -23.45 -25.08
CA ASP A 3 -4.09 -22.63 -25.00
C ASP A 3 -3.99 -21.97 -23.61
N ARG A 4 -3.19 -22.55 -22.70
CA ARG A 4 -2.94 -22.02 -21.34
C ARG A 4 -1.81 -21.00 -21.33
N GLY A 5 -1.76 -20.13 -22.35
CA GLY A 5 -0.59 -19.28 -22.63
C GLY A 5 -0.57 -17.93 -21.92
N ALA A 6 -1.69 -17.43 -21.40
CA ALA A 6 -1.75 -16.08 -20.85
C ALA A 6 -2.34 -16.07 -19.43
N PHE A 7 -1.49 -15.79 -18.45
CA PHE A 7 -1.91 -15.48 -17.07
C PHE A 7 -2.54 -14.09 -16.94
N PHE A 8 -2.38 -13.23 -17.95
CA PHE A 8 -2.88 -11.87 -17.98
C PHE A 8 -4.14 -11.82 -18.84
N SER A 9 -5.32 -11.90 -18.21
CA SER A 9 -6.61 -11.89 -18.90
C SER A 9 -7.05 -10.50 -19.35
N GLN A 10 -6.62 -9.44 -18.65
CA GLN A 10 -7.01 -8.05 -18.88
C GLN A 10 -5.84 -7.08 -18.71
N VAL A 11 -5.86 -5.96 -19.43
CA VAL A 11 -4.86 -4.89 -19.30
C VAL A 11 -4.91 -4.32 -17.88
N GLY A 12 -3.76 -4.25 -17.21
CA GLY A 12 -3.66 -3.79 -15.82
C GLY A 12 -3.89 -4.88 -14.76
N SER A 13 -4.16 -6.12 -15.17
CA SER A 13 -4.20 -7.26 -14.24
C SER A 13 -2.81 -7.56 -13.67
N VAL A 14 -2.77 -8.01 -12.41
CA VAL A 14 -1.54 -8.41 -11.72
C VAL A 14 -1.50 -9.94 -11.66
N ALA A 15 -0.38 -10.53 -12.05
CA ALA A 15 -0.11 -11.96 -11.88
C ALA A 15 1.16 -12.16 -11.06
N ILE A 16 1.10 -13.05 -10.08
CA ILE A 16 2.24 -13.40 -9.22
C ILE A 16 2.86 -14.68 -9.77
N VAL A 17 4.16 -14.65 -9.99
CA VAL A 17 4.90 -15.72 -10.65
C VAL A 17 6.17 -16.04 -9.86
N LYS A 18 6.48 -17.34 -9.75
CA LYS A 18 7.75 -17.79 -9.15
C LYS A 18 8.93 -17.38 -10.03
N ASN A 19 10.00 -16.88 -9.41
CA ASN A 19 11.25 -16.56 -10.10
C ASN A 19 12.01 -17.85 -10.49
N THR A 20 11.56 -18.50 -11.56
CA THR A 20 12.23 -19.66 -12.15
C THR A 20 12.83 -19.28 -13.51
N PRO A 21 13.92 -19.94 -13.95
CA PRO A 21 14.54 -19.64 -15.25
C PRO A 21 13.56 -19.74 -16.43
N PHE A 22 12.62 -20.68 -16.36
CA PHE A 22 11.56 -20.84 -17.36
C PHE A 22 10.67 -19.61 -17.46
N MET A 23 10.20 -19.09 -16.32
CA MET A 23 9.35 -17.89 -16.29
C MET A 23 10.12 -16.63 -16.69
N CYS A 24 11.38 -16.50 -16.28
CA CYS A 24 12.24 -15.38 -16.69
C CYS A 24 12.42 -15.34 -18.21
N ARG A 25 12.63 -16.49 -18.86
CA ARG A 25 12.70 -16.59 -20.33
C ARG A 25 11.39 -16.15 -20.98
N MET A 26 10.25 -16.53 -20.42
CA MET A 26 8.93 -16.15 -20.95
C MET A 26 8.67 -14.65 -20.80
N LEU A 27 8.92 -14.09 -19.60
CA LEU A 27 8.77 -12.66 -19.32
C LEU A 27 9.72 -11.80 -20.18
N TRP A 28 10.92 -12.29 -20.49
CA TRP A 28 11.87 -11.58 -21.35
C TRP A 28 11.34 -11.32 -22.76
N ARG A 29 10.56 -12.27 -23.33
CA ARG A 29 9.96 -12.12 -24.66
C ARG A 29 8.92 -10.99 -24.70
N VAL A 30 8.18 -10.80 -23.61
CA VAL A 30 7.10 -9.81 -23.48
C VAL A 30 7.50 -8.60 -22.62
N LYS A 31 8.80 -8.39 -22.38
CA LYS A 31 9.31 -7.35 -21.45
C LYS A 31 8.88 -5.91 -21.76
N HIS A 32 8.44 -5.66 -22.99
CA HIS A 32 7.97 -4.36 -23.45
C HIS A 32 6.47 -4.14 -23.20
N LEU A 33 5.73 -5.19 -22.83
CA LEU A 33 4.29 -5.15 -22.54
C LEU A 33 3.99 -5.30 -21.04
N VAL A 34 4.96 -5.77 -20.25
CA VAL A 34 4.78 -6.07 -18.83
C VAL A 34 5.73 -5.26 -17.97
N ARG A 35 5.27 -4.92 -16.77
CA ARG A 35 6.13 -4.36 -15.72
C ARG A 35 6.40 -5.44 -14.69
N VAL A 36 7.66 -5.78 -14.49
CA VAL A 36 8.10 -6.76 -13.49
C VAL A 36 8.58 -6.01 -12.26
N THR A 37 7.95 -6.28 -11.12
CA THR A 37 8.32 -5.69 -9.83
C THR A 37 8.58 -6.82 -8.83
N PRO A 38 9.69 -6.81 -8.07
CA PRO A 38 9.91 -7.80 -7.02
C PRO A 38 8.86 -7.64 -5.91
N VAL A 39 8.43 -8.75 -5.32
CA VAL A 39 7.53 -8.73 -4.17
C VAL A 39 8.36 -8.72 -2.89
N THR A 40 8.10 -7.74 -2.01
CA THR A 40 8.78 -7.59 -0.72
C THR A 40 7.78 -7.61 0.43
N PHE A 41 8.17 -8.23 1.54
CA PHE A 41 7.35 -8.39 2.74
C PHE A 41 7.99 -7.67 3.94
N PRO A 42 7.87 -6.33 4.04
CA PRO A 42 8.43 -5.58 5.17
C PRO A 42 7.81 -5.99 6.51
N ASP A 43 6.51 -6.34 6.51
CA ASP A 43 5.74 -6.70 7.70
C ASP A 43 5.78 -8.21 8.02
N GLY A 44 6.58 -8.98 7.27
CA GLY A 44 6.62 -10.45 7.35
C GLY A 44 5.68 -11.16 6.37
N GLU A 45 5.81 -12.47 6.30
CA GLU A 45 4.94 -13.31 5.46
C GLU A 45 3.55 -13.47 6.08
N PRO A 46 2.47 -13.47 5.28
CA PRO A 46 1.13 -13.70 5.80
C PRO A 46 1.00 -15.12 6.37
N GLN A 47 0.54 -15.23 7.62
CA GLN A 47 0.27 -16.52 8.24
C GLN A 47 -1.09 -17.08 7.79
N GLU A 48 -1.23 -18.41 7.88
CA GLU A 48 -2.45 -19.11 7.53
C GLU A 48 -3.61 -18.64 8.41
N GLY A 49 -4.65 -18.07 7.79
CA GLY A 49 -5.79 -17.46 8.48
C GLY A 49 -5.76 -15.93 8.56
N GLU A 50 -4.65 -15.27 8.24
CA GLU A 50 -4.51 -13.81 8.28
C GLU A 50 -4.63 -13.15 6.89
N TYR A 51 -5.51 -13.66 6.03
CA TYR A 51 -5.66 -13.12 4.66
C TYR A 51 -6.50 -11.84 4.61
N ALA A 52 -7.37 -11.63 5.60
CA ALA A 52 -8.23 -10.46 5.70
C ALA A 52 -7.41 -9.21 6.05
N GLY A 53 -7.53 -8.16 5.23
CA GLY A 53 -6.80 -6.91 5.45
C GLY A 53 -5.39 -6.89 4.86
N THR A 54 -5.09 -7.71 3.85
CA THR A 54 -3.79 -7.64 3.14
C THR A 54 -3.94 -6.90 1.82
N HIS A 55 -2.92 -6.14 1.43
CA HIS A 55 -2.90 -5.42 0.15
C HIS A 55 -1.53 -5.48 -0.51
N LEU A 56 -1.50 -5.91 -1.77
CA LEU A 56 -0.31 -5.87 -2.61
C LEU A 56 -0.33 -4.59 -3.45
N GLY A 57 0.58 -3.67 -3.14
CA GLY A 57 0.72 -2.44 -3.91
C GLY A 57 1.34 -2.68 -5.29
N ARG A 58 1.16 -1.70 -6.19
CA ARG A 58 1.81 -1.66 -7.52
C ARG A 58 3.33 -1.50 -7.44
N ASP A 59 3.83 -1.07 -6.29
CA ASP A 59 5.25 -0.98 -5.92
C ASP A 59 5.85 -2.34 -5.55
N GLY A 60 5.04 -3.41 -5.51
CA GLY A 60 5.49 -4.75 -5.13
C GLY A 60 5.59 -4.94 -3.62
N VAL A 61 5.16 -3.95 -2.83
CA VAL A 61 5.16 -4.07 -1.37
C VAL A 61 3.87 -4.72 -0.91
N PHE A 62 3.99 -5.87 -0.26
CA PHE A 62 2.88 -6.52 0.41
C PHE A 62 2.77 -5.95 1.82
N ARG A 63 1.65 -5.29 2.12
CA ARG A 63 1.39 -4.71 3.45
C ARG A 63 0.20 -5.37 4.11
N ARG A 64 0.30 -5.52 5.43
CA ARG A 64 -0.83 -5.84 6.27
C ARG A 64 -1.50 -4.53 6.69
N VAL A 65 -2.75 -4.34 6.29
CA VAL A 65 -3.57 -3.23 6.78
C VAL A 65 -3.99 -3.57 8.21
N PRO A 66 -3.57 -2.76 9.20
CA PRO A 66 -3.97 -3.01 10.58
C PRO A 66 -5.48 -2.86 10.72
N HIS A 67 -6.06 -3.64 11.64
CA HIS A 67 -7.47 -3.47 12.02
C HIS A 67 -7.67 -2.05 12.54
N ILE A 68 -8.70 -1.36 12.05
CA ILE A 68 -9.03 -0.03 12.53
C ILE A 68 -9.86 -0.20 13.80
N ASP A 69 -9.28 0.21 14.95
CA ASP A 69 -10.02 0.22 16.21
C ASP A 69 -11.22 1.17 16.11
N GLU A 70 -12.43 0.61 16.20
CA GLU A 70 -13.69 1.38 16.14
C GLU A 70 -13.75 2.48 17.21
N LEU A 71 -13.14 2.24 18.38
CA LEU A 71 -13.00 3.22 19.45
C LEU A 71 -12.19 4.46 19.04
N ARG A 72 -11.16 4.30 18.19
CA ARG A 72 -10.40 5.44 17.64
C ARG A 72 -11.21 6.21 16.60
N LEU A 73 -12.06 5.51 15.86
CA LEU A 73 -12.94 6.13 14.86
C LEU A 73 -14.00 7.02 15.54
N ALA A 74 -14.64 6.50 16.59
CA ALA A 74 -15.68 7.20 17.34
C ALA A 74 -15.15 8.43 18.12
N ALA A 75 -13.90 8.39 18.58
CA ALA A 75 -13.27 9.51 19.28
C ALA A 75 -12.88 10.68 18.35
N THR A 76 -12.95 10.50 17.02
CA THR A 76 -12.46 11.47 16.04
C THR A 76 -13.62 12.03 15.21
N GLU A 77 -14.62 12.62 15.86
CA GLU A 77 -15.28 13.76 15.21
C GLU A 77 -14.44 14.99 15.55
N PRO A 78 -13.66 15.55 14.61
CA PRO A 78 -12.94 16.77 14.89
C PRO A 78 -13.98 17.85 15.17
N GLU A 79 -14.12 18.23 16.44
CA GLU A 79 -14.93 19.36 16.84
C GLU A 79 -14.41 20.55 16.03
N ARG A 80 -15.20 21.01 15.05
CA ARG A 80 -14.81 22.08 14.13
C ARG A 80 -14.80 23.39 14.91
N LYS A 81 -13.79 23.59 15.75
CA LYS A 81 -13.61 24.79 16.53
C LYS A 81 -12.98 25.86 15.64
N LYS A 82 -13.72 26.93 15.37
CA LYS A 82 -13.17 28.12 14.73
C LYS A 82 -12.17 28.74 15.70
N LEU A 83 -10.89 28.68 15.35
CA LEU A 83 -9.84 29.31 16.14
C LEU A 83 -10.02 30.83 16.07
N ASP A 84 -10.22 31.47 17.22
CA ASP A 84 -10.32 32.92 17.30
C ASP A 84 -8.93 33.55 17.13
N GLY A 85 -8.86 34.83 16.76
CA GLY A 85 -7.59 35.51 16.45
C GLY A 85 -6.55 35.42 17.59
N LYS A 86 -7.04 35.40 18.85
CA LYS A 86 -6.21 35.21 20.05
C LYS A 86 -5.60 33.81 20.15
N GLU A 87 -6.30 32.78 19.70
CA GLU A 87 -5.82 31.39 19.73
C GLU A 87 -4.71 31.19 18.68
N ASN A 88 -4.86 31.78 17.49
CA ASN A 88 -3.83 31.78 16.44
C ASN A 88 -2.56 32.52 16.88
N ALA A 89 -2.70 33.67 17.54
CA ALA A 89 -1.56 34.43 18.05
C ALA A 89 -0.73 33.65 19.08
N LYS A 90 -1.38 32.84 19.94
CA LYS A 90 -0.68 31.98 20.92
C LYS A 90 0.15 30.91 20.24
N VAL A 91 -0.40 30.23 19.24
CA VAL A 91 0.31 29.19 18.48
C VAL A 91 1.51 29.78 17.73
N LEU A 92 1.33 30.93 17.08
CA LEU A 92 2.41 31.64 16.40
C LEU A 92 3.50 32.11 17.37
N HIS A 93 3.13 32.61 18.56
CA HIS A 93 4.09 33.02 19.59
C HIS A 93 4.91 31.82 20.11
N LEU A 94 4.28 30.68 20.34
CA LEU A 94 4.96 29.44 20.72
C LEU A 94 5.91 28.95 19.63
N ALA A 95 5.48 28.99 18.35
CA ALA A 95 6.31 28.62 17.21
C ALA A 95 7.54 29.54 17.08
N TRP A 96 7.37 30.85 17.33
CA TRP A 96 8.46 31.81 17.36
C TRP A 96 9.49 31.48 18.45
N ASN A 97 9.04 31.27 19.69
CA ASN A 97 9.92 30.99 20.83
C ASN A 97 10.67 29.65 20.71
N ASN A 98 10.11 28.67 20.02
CA ASN A 98 10.72 27.35 19.83
C ASN A 98 11.58 27.24 18.55
N SER A 99 11.71 28.32 17.77
CA SER A 99 12.47 28.38 16.51
C SER A 99 13.84 29.07 16.62
N LEU A 100 14.27 29.36 17.85
CA LEU A 100 15.61 29.80 18.25
C LEU A 100 16.24 28.75 19.17
#